data_AF-A0A3A6MQ09-F1
#
_entry.id   AF-A0A3A6MQ09-F1
#
_cell.length_a   1.000
_cell.length_b   1.000
_cell.length_c   1.000
_cell.angle_alpha   90.00
_cell.angle_beta   90.00
_cell.angle_gamma   90.00
#
_symmetry.space_group_name_H-M   'P 1'
#
loop_
_entity.id
_entity.type
_entity.pdbx_description
1 polymer ?
#
loop_
_entity_poly.entity_id
_entity_poly.type
_entity_poly.pdbx_seq_one_letter_code
_entity_poly.pdbx_strand_id
1 'polypeptide(L)'
;MAPIIVIDPGHGGYDPGARGYGLTEKDIVLEVALQTERILQAYAVTVELTRRDDTYVVIPARTARANQMSADLFVSIHVNAGGGTGFESFVYSTAPAKTVELQRQIHGDLARFYARYGFRDRGRKTANFAVLRQTVMSAILVENLFIDHPVDNARLKHPVFRSAIAQILANSLVKAMQLKLKNQVWAPEWEIERLRLAKLVVCLHHPGDTLLWGQYATVLNRVRERSDSGTVWDPEREIGLLVEDRLLASARQPAQVVPWGEFATVLNRLRQRSVEKPGWDPRAEVELLIRDGLLVSVREPGALVNWGEFATVLNRYLYN
;
A
#
# COMPACT_ATOMS: atom_id res chain seq x y z
N MET A 1 -5.55 -17.20 19.28
CA MET A 1 -6.58 -16.88 18.27
C MET A 1 -6.00 -15.87 17.30
N ALA A 2 -6.46 -15.86 16.04
CA ALA A 2 -6.04 -14.83 15.08
C ALA A 2 -6.55 -13.45 15.54
N PRO A 3 -5.78 -12.37 15.37
CA PRO A 3 -6.25 -11.03 15.70
C PRO A 3 -7.51 -10.67 14.92
N ILE A 4 -8.36 -9.82 15.50
CA ILE A 4 -9.59 -9.33 14.87
C ILE A 4 -9.45 -7.83 14.61
N ILE A 5 -9.61 -7.43 13.36
CA ILE A 5 -9.64 -6.02 12.94
C ILE A 5 -11.05 -5.69 12.47
N VAL A 6 -11.62 -4.62 13.01
CA VAL A 6 -12.86 -4.04 12.48
C VAL A 6 -12.54 -2.77 11.70
N ILE A 7 -12.90 -2.75 10.43
CA ILE A 7 -12.72 -1.61 9.53
C ILE A 7 -14.07 -0.90 9.38
N ASP A 8 -14.09 0.39 9.69
CA ASP A 8 -15.27 1.23 9.63
C ASP A 8 -15.16 2.24 8.47
N PRO A 9 -15.69 1.93 7.27
CA PRO A 9 -15.87 2.95 6.26
C PRO A 9 -16.94 3.95 6.72
N GLY A 10 -16.52 5.19 6.98
CA GLY A 10 -17.39 6.27 7.46
C GLY A 10 -18.64 6.47 6.60
N HIS A 11 -19.68 7.08 7.18
CA HIS A 11 -20.92 7.45 6.47
C HIS A 11 -21.65 6.26 5.83
N GLY A 12 -22.44 6.47 4.78
CA GLY A 12 -23.17 5.42 4.04
C GLY A 12 -24.67 5.71 3.94
N GLY A 13 -25.32 5.17 2.92
CA GLY A 13 -26.74 5.35 2.67
C GLY A 13 -27.11 6.83 2.52
N TYR A 14 -28.03 7.31 3.36
CA TYR A 14 -28.47 8.70 3.32
C TYR A 14 -27.45 9.71 3.84
N ASP A 15 -26.41 9.27 4.56
CA ASP A 15 -25.30 10.12 5.00
C ASP A 15 -24.20 10.06 3.94
N PRO A 16 -24.03 11.11 3.10
CA PRO A 16 -22.98 11.14 2.10
C PRO A 16 -21.58 11.36 2.68
N GLY A 17 -21.47 11.83 3.92
CA GLY A 17 -20.28 12.53 4.38
C GLY A 17 -20.01 13.79 3.57
N ALA A 18 -18.75 14.18 3.48
CA ALA A 18 -18.34 15.34 2.71
C ALA A 18 -18.48 15.13 1.19
N ARG A 19 -18.67 16.22 0.46
CA ARG A 19 -18.77 16.26 -1.01
C ARG A 19 -17.91 17.37 -1.57
N GLY A 20 -17.23 17.10 -2.68
CA GLY A 20 -16.40 18.10 -3.36
C GLY A 20 -16.04 17.65 -4.77
N TYR A 21 -16.09 18.58 -5.73
CA TYR A 21 -15.68 18.38 -7.13
C TYR A 21 -16.20 17.07 -7.79
N GLY A 22 -17.43 16.65 -7.46
CA GLY A 22 -18.06 15.45 -8.01
C GLY A 22 -17.70 14.13 -7.32
N LEU A 23 -16.95 14.17 -6.21
CA LEU A 23 -16.70 13.02 -5.33
C LEU A 23 -17.58 13.10 -4.08
N THR A 24 -17.92 11.93 -3.53
CA THR A 24 -18.63 11.77 -2.27
C THR A 24 -17.81 10.89 -1.33
N GLU A 25 -17.63 11.32 -0.09
CA GLU A 25 -16.77 10.63 0.89
C GLU A 25 -17.16 9.17 1.10
N LYS A 26 -18.46 8.89 1.31
CA LYS A 26 -18.94 7.52 1.58
C LYS A 26 -18.52 6.49 0.53
N ASP A 27 -18.38 6.90 -0.73
CA ASP A 27 -18.02 6.04 -1.86
C ASP A 27 -16.52 5.74 -1.83
N ILE A 28 -15.71 6.78 -1.58
CA ILE A 28 -14.24 6.68 -1.47
C ILE A 28 -13.86 5.76 -0.32
N VAL A 29 -14.41 6.00 0.88
CA VAL A 29 -14.03 5.26 2.08
C VAL A 29 -14.50 3.81 2.03
N LEU A 30 -15.63 3.52 1.37
CA LEU A 30 -16.08 2.15 1.13
C LEU A 30 -15.14 1.42 0.16
N GLU A 31 -14.75 2.06 -0.94
CA GLU A 31 -13.81 1.48 -1.90
C GLU A 31 -12.48 1.14 -1.23
N VAL A 32 -11.94 2.07 -0.43
CA VAL A 32 -10.68 1.87 0.31
C VAL A 32 -10.83 0.72 1.33
N ALA A 33 -11.91 0.70 2.12
CA ALA A 33 -12.14 -0.34 3.13
C ALA A 33 -12.23 -1.75 2.53
N LEU A 34 -13.00 -1.93 1.44
CA LEU A 34 -13.15 -3.22 0.76
C LEU A 34 -11.82 -3.71 0.18
N GLN A 35 -11.02 -2.81 -0.37
CA GLN A 35 -9.70 -3.17 -0.89
C GLN A 35 -8.71 -3.49 0.24
N THR A 36 -8.73 -2.74 1.35
CA THR A 36 -7.91 -3.03 2.54
C THR A 36 -8.25 -4.40 3.11
N GLU A 37 -9.54 -4.74 3.23
CA GLU A 37 -9.95 -6.09 3.65
C GLU A 37 -9.44 -7.16 2.70
N ARG A 38 -9.63 -6.99 1.39
CA ARG A 38 -9.18 -7.96 0.40
C ARG A 38 -7.67 -8.23 0.50
N ILE A 39 -6.87 -7.21 0.83
CA ILE A 39 -5.43 -7.37 1.08
C ILE A 39 -5.17 -8.15 2.38
N LEU A 40 -5.91 -7.85 3.44
CA LEU A 40 -5.76 -8.51 4.73
C LEU A 40 -6.24 -9.97 4.73
N GLN A 41 -7.09 -10.39 3.79
CA GLN A 41 -7.58 -11.78 3.68
C GLN A 41 -6.47 -12.82 3.52
N ALA A 42 -5.28 -12.44 3.04
CA ALA A 42 -4.13 -13.34 2.94
C ALA A 42 -3.35 -13.51 4.25
N TYR A 43 -3.67 -12.72 5.27
CA TYR A 43 -3.01 -12.77 6.57
C TYR A 43 -3.84 -13.54 7.58
N ALA A 44 -3.18 -14.10 8.58
CA ALA A 44 -3.77 -14.80 9.72
C ALA A 44 -4.45 -13.77 10.66
N VAL A 45 -5.51 -13.15 10.16
CA VAL A 45 -6.33 -12.12 10.79
C VAL A 45 -7.78 -12.32 10.37
N THR A 46 -8.71 -12.03 11.28
CA THR A 46 -10.13 -11.90 10.96
C THR A 46 -10.43 -10.43 10.73
N VAL A 47 -10.97 -10.09 9.56
CA VAL A 47 -11.38 -8.71 9.24
C VAL A 47 -12.89 -8.66 9.11
N GLU A 48 -13.50 -7.67 9.74
CA GLU A 48 -14.92 -7.39 9.61
C GLU A 48 -15.13 -5.91 9.24
N LEU A 49 -16.12 -5.63 8.40
CA LEU A 49 -16.50 -4.26 8.07
C LEU A 49 -17.79 -3.88 8.79
N THR A 50 -17.90 -2.62 9.20
CA THR A 50 -19.17 -2.10 9.74
C THR A 50 -20.27 -2.06 8.67
N ARG A 51 -19.91 -1.79 7.40
CA ARG A 51 -20.76 -1.92 6.20
C ARG A 51 -19.94 -2.38 5.00
N ARG A 52 -20.57 -3.14 4.09
CA ARG A 52 -19.95 -3.67 2.86
C ARG A 52 -20.52 -3.06 1.57
N ASP A 53 -21.57 -2.27 1.71
CA ASP A 53 -22.29 -1.59 0.65
C ASP A 53 -22.66 -0.16 1.10
N ASP A 54 -23.47 0.53 0.31
CA ASP A 54 -23.96 1.88 0.58
C ASP A 54 -25.12 1.89 1.60
N THR A 55 -24.92 1.20 2.74
CA THR A 55 -25.86 1.20 3.86
C THR A 55 -25.43 2.19 4.93
N TYR A 56 -26.39 2.95 5.46
CA TYR A 56 -26.14 3.78 6.64
C TYR A 56 -26.08 2.91 7.91
N VAL A 57 -24.98 3.02 8.66
CA VAL A 57 -24.83 2.40 9.98
C VAL A 57 -24.69 3.48 11.03
N VAL A 58 -25.55 3.49 12.05
CA VAL A 58 -25.47 4.44 13.16
C VAL A 58 -24.20 4.19 13.98
N ILE A 59 -23.59 5.25 14.52
CA ILE A 59 -22.33 5.16 15.28
C ILE A 59 -22.38 4.11 16.41
N PRO A 60 -23.42 4.03 17.27
CA PRO A 60 -23.48 3.01 18.30
C PRO A 60 -23.46 1.57 17.76
N ALA A 61 -24.03 1.33 16.58
CA ALA A 61 -23.99 0.00 15.95
C ALA A 61 -22.59 -0.34 15.41
N ARG A 62 -21.87 0.66 14.87
CA ARG A 62 -20.47 0.51 14.42
C ARG A 62 -19.58 0.04 15.57
N THR A 63 -19.67 0.72 16.71
CA THR A 63 -18.85 0.41 17.89
C THR A 63 -19.31 -0.83 18.62
N ALA A 64 -20.63 -1.06 18.73
CA ALA A 64 -21.17 -2.28 19.32
C ALA A 64 -20.69 -3.53 18.57
N ARG A 65 -20.63 -3.50 17.23
CA ARG A 65 -20.12 -4.61 16.44
C ARG A 65 -18.67 -4.95 16.81
N ALA A 66 -17.81 -3.94 16.90
CA ALA A 66 -16.42 -4.15 17.30
C ALA A 66 -16.28 -4.66 18.73
N ASN A 67 -17.08 -4.13 19.65
CA ASN A 67 -17.08 -4.52 21.05
C ASN A 67 -17.56 -5.97 21.24
N GLN A 68 -18.64 -6.37 20.55
CA GLN A 68 -19.20 -7.73 20.59
C GLN A 68 -18.21 -8.77 20.07
N MET A 69 -17.45 -8.44 19.03
CA MET A 69 -16.41 -9.31 18.49
C MET A 69 -15.15 -9.36 19.35
N SER A 70 -15.06 -8.54 20.40
CA SER A 70 -13.82 -8.34 21.17
C SER A 70 -12.64 -8.03 20.25
N ALA A 71 -12.84 -7.12 19.30
CA ALA A 71 -11.82 -6.81 18.30
C ALA A 71 -10.52 -6.33 18.94
N ASP A 72 -9.38 -6.60 18.31
CA ASP A 72 -8.06 -6.13 18.78
C ASP A 72 -7.76 -4.70 18.33
N LEU A 73 -8.31 -4.31 17.18
CA LEU A 73 -8.15 -2.98 16.57
C LEU A 73 -9.40 -2.56 15.81
N PHE A 74 -9.82 -1.32 16.01
CA PHE A 74 -10.85 -0.64 15.23
C PHE A 74 -10.20 0.46 14.37
N VAL A 75 -10.51 0.50 13.08
CA VAL A 75 -9.95 1.47 12.12
C VAL A 75 -11.08 2.16 11.36
N SER A 76 -11.30 3.44 11.65
CA SER A 76 -12.27 4.28 10.93
C SER A 76 -11.60 4.99 9.76
N ILE A 77 -12.18 4.90 8.58
CA ILE A 77 -11.64 5.49 7.33
C ILE A 77 -12.55 6.63 6.89
N HIS A 78 -11.97 7.83 6.77
CA HIS A 78 -12.64 9.07 6.40
C HIS A 78 -11.85 9.87 5.34
N VAL A 79 -12.50 10.88 4.77
CA VAL A 79 -11.88 11.92 3.96
C VAL A 79 -12.33 13.28 4.50
N ASN A 80 -11.36 14.13 4.78
CA ASN A 80 -11.58 15.39 5.46
C ASN A 80 -12.32 16.41 4.57
N ALA A 81 -12.83 17.48 5.20
CA ALA A 81 -13.31 18.69 4.54
C ALA A 81 -13.12 19.92 5.46
N GLY A 82 -13.42 21.12 4.97
CA GLY A 82 -13.35 22.36 5.73
C GLY A 82 -12.16 23.24 5.37
N GLY A 83 -11.72 23.23 4.11
CA GLY A 83 -10.71 24.17 3.58
C GLY A 83 -9.26 23.87 3.97
N GLY A 84 -8.93 22.62 4.30
CA GLY A 84 -7.56 22.16 4.55
C GLY A 84 -6.96 21.38 3.38
N THR A 85 -5.76 20.84 3.58
CA THR A 85 -5.11 19.87 2.67
C THR A 85 -4.19 18.97 3.49
N GLY A 86 -4.01 17.72 3.04
CA GLY A 86 -3.07 16.75 3.61
C GLY A 86 -3.71 15.71 4.52
N PHE A 87 -2.86 14.88 5.12
CA PHE A 87 -3.26 13.68 5.87
C PHE A 87 -3.16 13.88 7.39
N GLU A 88 -4.12 13.34 8.15
CA GLU A 88 -4.07 13.27 9.62
C GLU A 88 -4.67 11.96 10.14
N SER A 89 -4.37 11.65 11.40
CA SER A 89 -5.00 10.56 12.12
C SER A 89 -5.42 10.97 13.52
N PHE A 90 -6.41 10.27 14.07
CA PHE A 90 -6.97 10.55 15.39
C PHE A 90 -7.05 9.28 16.24
N VAL A 91 -6.80 9.45 17.53
CA VAL A 91 -7.17 8.51 18.59
C VAL A 91 -8.02 9.25 19.63
N TYR A 92 -8.65 8.53 20.55
CA TYR A 92 -9.39 9.18 21.63
C TYR A 92 -8.45 9.98 22.55
N SER A 93 -8.93 11.08 23.14
CA SER A 93 -8.11 11.98 23.98
C SER A 93 -7.46 11.31 25.19
N THR A 94 -8.04 10.21 25.68
CA THR A 94 -7.48 9.41 26.79
C THR A 94 -7.04 8.02 26.32
N ALA A 95 -6.70 7.87 25.04
CA ALA A 95 -6.27 6.60 24.47
C ALA A 95 -5.04 6.04 25.22
N PRO A 96 -5.01 4.72 25.51
CA PRO A 96 -3.88 4.10 26.21
C PRO A 96 -2.63 4.12 25.33
N ALA A 97 -1.45 3.96 25.97
CA ALA A 97 -0.16 3.99 25.29
C ALA A 97 -0.07 3.00 24.11
N LYS A 98 -0.70 1.82 24.22
CA LYS A 98 -0.80 0.84 23.12
C LYS A 98 -1.46 1.44 21.87
N THR A 99 -2.58 2.16 22.05
CA THR A 99 -3.31 2.80 20.93
C THR A 99 -2.51 3.95 20.33
N VAL A 100 -1.83 4.75 21.17
CA VAL A 100 -0.95 5.82 20.70
C VAL A 100 0.23 5.25 19.89
N GLU A 101 0.79 4.13 20.30
CA GLU A 101 1.86 3.45 19.58
C GLU A 101 1.40 2.87 18.24
N LEU A 102 0.22 2.25 18.20
CA LEU A 102 -0.39 1.80 16.94
C LEU A 102 -0.65 2.99 15.99
N GLN A 103 -1.17 4.10 16.50
CA GLN A 103 -1.34 5.34 15.72
C GLN A 103 0.01 5.84 15.21
N ARG A 104 1.06 5.83 16.04
CA ARG A 104 2.42 6.26 15.65
C ARG A 104 2.93 5.50 14.44
N GLN A 105 2.81 4.17 14.45
CA GLN A 105 3.28 3.32 13.37
C GLN A 105 2.45 3.52 12.10
N ILE A 106 1.12 3.38 12.21
CA ILE A 106 0.20 3.45 11.06
C ILE A 106 0.23 4.83 10.41
N HIS A 107 0.18 5.90 11.21
CA HIS A 107 0.27 7.27 10.69
C HIS A 107 1.63 7.53 10.04
N GLY A 108 2.74 7.02 10.60
CA GLY A 108 4.06 7.25 10.03
C GLY A 108 4.23 6.63 8.63
N ASP A 109 3.68 5.43 8.42
CA ASP A 109 3.68 4.76 7.11
C ASP A 109 2.78 5.52 6.10
N LEU A 110 1.56 5.90 6.51
CA LEU A 110 0.65 6.70 5.67
C LEU A 110 1.20 8.10 5.35
N ALA A 111 1.77 8.81 6.33
CA ALA A 111 2.35 10.13 6.13
C ALA A 111 3.52 10.10 5.13
N ARG A 112 4.40 9.09 5.22
CA ARG A 112 5.45 8.87 4.22
C ARG A 112 4.87 8.60 2.84
N PHE A 113 3.82 7.79 2.75
CA PHE A 113 3.12 7.55 1.49
C PHE A 113 2.59 8.84 0.87
N TYR A 114 1.88 9.66 1.65
CA TYR A 114 1.31 10.94 1.21
C TYR A 114 2.37 11.98 0.85
N ALA A 115 3.50 12.00 1.56
CA ALA A 115 4.60 12.92 1.29
C ALA A 115 5.22 12.71 -0.11
N ARG A 116 5.20 11.48 -0.66
CA ARG A 116 5.65 11.20 -2.04
C ARG A 116 4.81 11.91 -3.11
N TYR A 117 3.59 12.32 -2.74
CA TYR A 117 2.66 13.08 -3.58
C TYR A 117 2.67 14.58 -3.27
N GLY A 118 3.57 15.04 -2.41
CA GLY A 118 3.61 16.43 -1.96
C GLY A 118 2.50 16.80 -0.96
N PHE A 119 1.73 15.83 -0.45
CA PHE A 119 0.72 16.11 0.56
C PHE A 119 1.35 16.27 1.94
N ARG A 120 0.87 17.30 2.65
CA ARG A 120 1.35 17.63 3.99
C ARG A 120 0.92 16.57 5.01
N ASP A 121 1.84 16.20 5.89
CA ASP A 121 1.51 15.55 7.15
C ASP A 121 0.97 16.60 8.14
N ARG A 122 -0.30 16.44 8.54
CA ARG A 122 -1.00 17.31 9.51
C ARG A 122 -0.93 16.77 10.94
N GLY A 123 -0.26 15.64 11.12
CA GLY A 123 0.11 15.07 12.40
C GLY A 123 -0.89 14.06 12.98
N ARG A 124 -0.42 13.42 14.04
CA ARG A 124 -1.23 12.58 14.92
C ARG A 124 -1.96 13.46 15.92
N LYS A 125 -3.28 13.31 15.96
CA LYS A 125 -4.16 14.13 16.79
C LYS A 125 -4.95 13.25 17.74
N THR A 126 -5.60 13.92 18.69
CA THR A 126 -6.66 13.32 19.49
C THR A 126 -7.98 14.04 19.26
N ALA A 127 -9.08 13.31 19.35
CA ALA A 127 -10.43 13.87 19.21
C ALA A 127 -11.46 13.08 20.00
N ASN A 128 -12.56 13.74 20.36
CA ASN A 128 -13.68 13.16 21.10
C ASN A 128 -14.72 12.50 20.17
N PHE A 129 -14.27 11.83 19.11
CA PHE A 129 -15.16 11.16 18.16
C PHE A 129 -15.84 9.95 18.81
N ALA A 130 -17.15 9.82 18.60
CA ALA A 130 -17.94 8.79 19.26
C ALA A 130 -17.48 7.36 18.87
N VAL A 131 -17.06 7.14 17.62
CA VAL A 131 -16.49 5.84 17.17
C VAL A 131 -15.21 5.47 17.92
N LEU A 132 -14.38 6.45 18.31
CA LEU A 132 -13.15 6.24 19.07
C LEU A 132 -13.40 6.12 20.57
N ARG A 133 -14.38 6.87 21.09
CA ARG A 133 -14.72 6.89 22.53
C ARG A 133 -15.52 5.66 22.97
N GLN A 134 -16.38 5.13 22.11
CA GLN A 134 -17.33 4.06 22.47
C GLN A 134 -16.81 2.65 22.13
N THR A 135 -15.64 2.54 21.53
CA THR A 135 -14.93 1.27 21.33
C THR A 135 -14.11 0.92 22.58
N VAL A 136 -14.03 -0.36 22.93
CA VAL A 136 -13.30 -0.82 24.14
C VAL A 136 -11.91 -1.39 23.84
N MET A 137 -11.52 -1.42 22.56
CA MET A 137 -10.20 -1.82 22.08
C MET A 137 -9.39 -0.63 21.57
N SER A 138 -8.19 -0.87 21.03
CA SER A 138 -7.45 0.19 20.34
C SER A 138 -8.24 0.68 19.12
N ALA A 139 -8.43 1.99 19.01
CA ALA A 139 -9.21 2.60 17.92
C ALA A 139 -8.47 3.77 17.31
N ILE A 140 -8.40 3.79 15.97
CA ILE A 140 -7.74 4.83 15.17
C ILE A 140 -8.70 5.28 14.08
N LEU A 141 -8.76 6.58 13.83
CA LEU A 141 -9.42 7.16 12.67
C LEU A 141 -8.38 7.80 11.75
N VAL A 142 -8.49 7.58 10.44
CA VAL A 142 -7.62 8.19 9.43
C VAL A 142 -8.44 9.11 8.52
N GLU A 143 -7.92 10.32 8.29
CA GLU A 143 -8.50 11.30 7.37
C GLU A 143 -7.62 11.40 6.12
N ASN A 144 -8.09 10.83 5.02
CA ASN A 144 -7.34 10.63 3.79
C ASN A 144 -7.50 11.83 2.86
N LEU A 145 -6.78 12.92 3.12
CA LEU A 145 -6.82 14.18 2.36
C LEU A 145 -8.14 14.95 2.51
N PHE A 146 -8.27 16.09 1.84
CA PHE A 146 -9.45 16.96 1.90
C PHE A 146 -10.27 16.89 0.60
N ILE A 147 -11.52 16.42 0.65
CA ILE A 147 -12.35 16.23 -0.54
C ILE A 147 -12.74 17.57 -1.20
N ASP A 148 -12.75 18.66 -0.44
CA ASP A 148 -13.09 20.00 -0.88
C ASP A 148 -11.86 20.84 -1.28
N HIS A 149 -10.66 20.26 -1.24
CA HIS A 149 -9.44 20.90 -1.73
C HIS A 149 -9.12 20.41 -3.16
N PRO A 150 -8.86 21.30 -4.13
CA PRO A 150 -8.78 20.92 -5.54
C PRO A 150 -7.63 19.95 -5.85
N VAL A 151 -6.46 20.11 -5.21
CA VAL A 151 -5.30 19.24 -5.44
C VAL A 151 -5.53 17.83 -4.84
N ASP A 152 -6.07 17.80 -3.63
CA ASP A 152 -6.37 16.57 -2.89
C ASP A 152 -7.46 15.78 -3.62
N ASN A 153 -8.55 16.47 -4.02
CA ASN A 153 -9.66 15.89 -4.76
C ASN A 153 -9.22 15.34 -6.13
N ALA A 154 -8.43 16.11 -6.89
CA ALA A 154 -7.91 15.66 -8.17
C ALA A 154 -7.15 14.33 -8.02
N ARG A 155 -6.38 14.16 -6.93
CA ARG A 155 -5.71 12.89 -6.65
C ARG A 155 -6.68 11.79 -6.22
N LEU A 156 -7.62 12.09 -5.31
CA LEU A 156 -8.66 11.15 -4.85
C LEU A 156 -9.56 10.64 -5.99
N LYS A 157 -9.71 11.41 -7.07
CA LYS A 157 -10.48 11.01 -8.26
C LYS A 157 -9.88 9.81 -8.98
N HIS A 158 -8.56 9.59 -8.88
CA HIS A 158 -7.88 8.48 -9.54
C HIS A 158 -8.10 7.15 -8.79
N PRO A 159 -8.72 6.14 -9.42
CA PRO A 159 -8.90 4.83 -8.79
C PRO A 159 -7.59 4.15 -8.40
N VAL A 160 -6.49 4.41 -9.12
CA VAL A 160 -5.16 3.88 -8.78
C VAL A 160 -4.66 4.45 -7.46
N PHE A 161 -4.89 5.74 -7.23
CA PHE A 161 -4.51 6.37 -5.98
C PHE A 161 -5.32 5.83 -4.80
N ARG A 162 -6.64 5.63 -4.96
CA ARG A 162 -7.48 5.01 -3.91
C ARG A 162 -7.04 3.58 -3.58
N SER A 163 -6.69 2.79 -4.60
CA SER A 163 -6.08 1.47 -4.39
C SER A 163 -4.74 1.55 -3.65
N ALA A 164 -3.92 2.55 -3.97
CA ALA A 164 -2.66 2.77 -3.28
C ALA A 164 -2.86 3.15 -1.80
N ILE A 165 -3.89 3.94 -1.45
CA ILE A 165 -4.29 4.23 -0.06
C ILE A 165 -4.66 2.93 0.66
N ALA A 166 -5.53 2.11 0.06
CA ALA A 166 -5.95 0.84 0.65
C ALA A 166 -4.77 -0.10 0.92
N GLN A 167 -3.79 -0.11 -0.01
CA GLN A 167 -2.58 -0.90 0.09
C GLN A 167 -1.65 -0.45 1.21
N ILE A 168 -1.35 0.86 1.31
CA ILE A 168 -0.51 1.35 2.41
C ILE A 168 -1.19 1.17 3.76
N LEU A 169 -2.51 1.35 3.85
CA LEU A 169 -3.26 1.12 5.08
C LEU A 169 -3.17 -0.35 5.51
N ALA A 170 -3.47 -1.29 4.61
CA ALA A 170 -3.37 -2.73 4.91
C ALA A 170 -1.97 -3.12 5.36
N ASN A 171 -0.92 -2.63 4.70
CA ASN A 171 0.46 -2.92 5.06
C ASN A 171 0.85 -2.35 6.42
N SER A 172 0.39 -1.13 6.71
CA SER A 172 0.58 -0.50 8.01
C SER A 172 -0.06 -1.32 9.12
N LEU A 173 -1.25 -1.89 8.88
CA LEU A 173 -1.95 -2.78 9.82
C LEU A 173 -1.21 -4.11 10.00
N VAL A 174 -0.74 -4.71 8.91
CA VAL A 174 0.08 -5.94 8.93
C VAL A 174 1.32 -5.74 9.80
N LYS A 175 2.05 -4.65 9.59
CA LYS A 175 3.25 -4.32 10.35
C LYS A 175 2.94 -4.02 11.80
N ALA A 176 1.99 -3.13 12.07
CA ALA A 176 1.66 -2.69 13.41
C ALA A 176 1.09 -3.81 14.30
N MET A 177 0.36 -4.75 13.70
CA MET A 177 -0.20 -5.91 14.41
C MET A 177 0.61 -7.20 14.23
N GLN A 178 1.78 -7.12 13.56
CA GLN A 178 2.67 -8.25 13.30
C GLN A 178 1.93 -9.45 12.66
N LEU A 179 1.03 -9.17 11.71
CA LEU A 179 0.21 -10.19 11.07
C LEU A 179 1.09 -11.11 10.20
N LYS A 180 0.87 -12.42 10.32
CA LYS A 180 1.56 -13.43 9.51
C LYS A 180 0.73 -13.79 8.29
N LEU A 181 1.35 -14.14 7.17
CA LEU A 181 0.60 -14.74 6.06
C LEU A 181 -0.08 -16.04 6.51
N LYS A 182 -1.28 -16.32 5.99
CA LYS A 182 -1.95 -17.61 6.17
C LYS A 182 -1.03 -18.68 5.58
N ASN A 183 -0.50 -19.54 6.45
CA ASN A 183 0.58 -20.49 6.16
C ASN A 183 1.87 -19.75 5.79
N GLN A 184 2.77 -19.56 6.76
CA GLN A 184 4.04 -18.83 6.66
C GLN A 184 5.08 -19.55 5.76
N VAL A 185 4.69 -19.87 4.53
CA VAL A 185 5.47 -20.42 3.43
C VAL A 185 5.53 -19.33 2.35
N TRP A 186 6.59 -19.33 1.54
CA TRP A 186 6.63 -18.50 0.34
C TRP A 186 5.33 -18.66 -0.45
N ALA A 187 4.57 -17.57 -0.60
CA ALA A 187 3.23 -17.55 -1.21
C ALA A 187 3.22 -16.62 -2.43
N PRO A 188 3.95 -16.98 -3.51
CA PRO A 188 4.21 -16.09 -4.62
C PRO A 188 2.94 -15.65 -5.38
N GLU A 189 1.89 -16.47 -5.42
CA GLU A 189 0.61 -16.12 -6.02
C GLU A 189 0.00 -14.89 -5.33
N TRP A 190 0.12 -14.85 -4.01
CA TRP A 190 -0.37 -13.74 -3.21
C TRP A 190 0.48 -12.48 -3.40
N GLU A 191 1.79 -12.63 -3.49
CA GLU A 191 2.69 -11.51 -3.77
C GLU A 191 2.35 -10.85 -5.12
N ILE A 192 2.00 -11.66 -6.13
CA ILE A 192 1.56 -11.16 -7.45
C ILE A 192 0.18 -10.49 -7.35
N GLU A 193 -0.78 -11.10 -6.65
CA GLU A 193 -2.11 -10.51 -6.43
C GLU A 193 -2.01 -9.15 -5.73
N ARG A 194 -1.05 -8.97 -4.80
CA ARG A 194 -0.79 -7.67 -4.18
C ARG A 194 -0.37 -6.60 -5.18
N LEU A 195 0.53 -6.93 -6.11
CA LEU A 195 0.90 -6.00 -7.18
C LEU A 195 -0.30 -5.64 -8.07
N ARG A 196 -1.20 -6.60 -8.31
CA ARG A 196 -2.44 -6.39 -9.08
C ARG A 196 -3.44 -5.51 -8.33
N LEU A 197 -3.63 -5.72 -7.03
CA LEU A 197 -4.49 -4.87 -6.18
C LEU A 197 -3.95 -3.44 -6.08
N ALA A 198 -2.62 -3.28 -6.07
CA ALA A 198 -1.96 -1.99 -6.19
C ALA A 198 -2.01 -1.39 -7.62
N LYS A 199 -2.61 -2.09 -8.59
CA LYS A 199 -2.68 -1.73 -10.02
C LYS A 199 -1.32 -1.49 -10.67
N LEU A 200 -0.26 -2.10 -10.12
CA LEU A 200 1.09 -2.10 -10.69
C LEU A 200 1.20 -3.09 -11.84
N VAL A 201 0.38 -4.13 -11.82
CA VAL A 201 0.26 -5.16 -12.86
C VAL A 201 -1.21 -5.27 -13.27
N VAL A 202 -1.48 -5.46 -14.56
CA VAL A 202 -2.86 -5.50 -15.10
C VAL A 202 -3.30 -6.92 -15.43
N CYS A 203 -2.36 -7.78 -15.84
CA CYS A 203 -2.61 -9.19 -16.15
C CYS A 203 -2.28 -10.11 -14.97
N LEU A 204 -2.89 -11.29 -14.98
CA LEU A 204 -2.50 -12.37 -14.09
C LEU A 204 -1.19 -12.99 -14.61
N HIS A 205 -0.21 -13.14 -13.71
CA HIS A 205 1.02 -13.89 -13.97
C HIS A 205 1.07 -15.09 -13.03
N HIS A 206 1.63 -16.20 -13.52
CA HIS A 206 1.91 -17.34 -12.67
C HIS A 206 3.29 -17.17 -12.00
N PRO A 207 3.47 -17.62 -10.75
CA PRO A 207 4.75 -17.52 -10.04
C PRO A 207 5.98 -17.99 -10.80
N GLY A 208 5.84 -19.07 -11.57
CA GLY A 208 6.94 -19.68 -12.33
C GLY A 208 7.25 -19.00 -13.66
N ASP A 209 6.42 -18.06 -14.11
CA ASP A 209 6.63 -17.37 -15.37
C ASP A 209 7.90 -16.51 -15.29
N THR A 210 8.74 -16.57 -16.33
CA THR A 210 9.95 -15.75 -16.38
C THR A 210 9.59 -14.27 -16.54
N LEU A 211 10.27 -13.41 -15.78
CA LEU A 211 10.09 -11.96 -15.87
C LEU A 211 10.83 -11.40 -17.10
N LEU A 212 10.12 -10.66 -17.94
CA LEU A 212 10.69 -9.97 -19.10
C LEU A 212 11.08 -8.52 -18.78
N TRP A 213 12.07 -7.98 -19.50
CA TRP A 213 12.52 -6.59 -19.32
C TRP A 213 11.41 -5.56 -19.53
N GLY A 214 10.56 -5.75 -20.53
CA GLY A 214 9.41 -4.86 -20.75
C GLY A 214 8.46 -4.84 -19.56
N GLN A 215 8.18 -6.01 -18.98
CA GLN A 215 7.31 -6.14 -17.81
C GLN A 215 7.95 -5.51 -16.56
N TYR A 216 9.23 -5.82 -16.32
CA TYR A 216 9.99 -5.27 -15.20
C TYR A 216 10.02 -3.74 -15.24
N ALA A 217 10.33 -3.17 -16.41
CA ALA A 217 10.37 -1.73 -16.60
C ALA A 217 9.00 -1.07 -16.40
N THR A 218 7.93 -1.64 -16.96
CA THR A 218 6.56 -1.14 -16.76
C THR A 218 6.19 -1.09 -15.27
N VAL A 219 6.44 -2.17 -14.52
CA VAL A 219 6.09 -2.21 -13.09
C VAL A 219 6.92 -1.19 -12.31
N LEU A 220 8.23 -1.09 -12.56
CA LEU A 220 9.06 -0.09 -11.89
C LEU A 220 8.64 1.33 -12.23
N ASN A 221 8.31 1.64 -13.48
CA ASN A 221 7.87 2.98 -13.86
C ASN A 221 6.49 3.32 -13.30
N ARG A 222 5.60 2.34 -13.12
CA ARG A 222 4.35 2.56 -12.37
C ARG A 222 4.60 2.84 -10.89
N VAL A 223 5.51 2.10 -10.26
CA VAL A 223 5.98 2.37 -8.89
C VAL A 223 6.57 3.77 -8.76
N ARG A 224 7.26 4.24 -9.80
CA ARG A 224 7.91 5.55 -9.89
C ARG A 224 7.02 6.65 -10.47
N GLU A 225 5.79 6.30 -10.86
CA GLU A 225 4.81 7.20 -11.49
C GLU A 225 5.32 7.90 -12.75
N ARG A 226 6.19 7.21 -13.50
CA ARG A 226 6.67 7.60 -14.82
C ARG A 226 5.84 6.98 -15.95
N SER A 227 4.88 6.12 -15.59
CA SER A 227 3.99 5.39 -16.50
C SER A 227 2.56 5.32 -15.95
N ASP A 228 1.58 5.57 -16.80
CA ASP A 228 0.15 5.43 -16.51
C ASP A 228 -0.37 4.06 -16.96
N SER A 229 -1.24 3.45 -16.18
CA SER A 229 -1.83 2.14 -16.50
C SER A 229 -2.84 2.17 -17.67
N GLY A 230 -3.11 3.34 -18.26
CA GLY A 230 -4.18 3.56 -19.24
C GLY A 230 -3.73 3.80 -20.69
N THR A 231 -2.44 3.82 -20.99
CA THR A 231 -1.92 3.95 -22.36
C THR A 231 -1.74 2.60 -23.04
N VAL A 232 -1.65 2.58 -24.37
CA VAL A 232 -1.17 1.41 -25.12
C VAL A 232 0.18 0.98 -24.53
N TRP A 233 0.32 -0.32 -24.23
CA TRP A 233 1.54 -0.83 -23.63
C TRP A 233 2.70 -0.73 -24.62
N ASP A 234 3.67 0.13 -24.29
CA ASP A 234 4.88 0.39 -25.07
C ASP A 234 6.11 0.03 -24.22
N PRO A 235 6.57 -1.23 -24.25
CA PRO A 235 7.65 -1.68 -23.38
C PRO A 235 9.02 -1.10 -23.76
N GLU A 236 9.22 -0.62 -24.98
CA GLU A 236 10.47 0.02 -25.40
C GLU A 236 10.61 1.38 -24.73
N ARG A 237 9.54 2.17 -24.71
CA ARG A 237 9.48 3.42 -23.96
C ARG A 237 9.72 3.20 -22.47
N GLU A 238 9.11 2.17 -21.88
CA GLU A 238 9.28 1.87 -20.46
C GLU A 238 10.74 1.58 -20.10
N ILE A 239 11.43 0.80 -20.92
CA ILE A 239 12.86 0.53 -20.74
C ILE A 239 13.67 1.82 -20.95
N GLY A 240 13.30 2.65 -21.93
CA GLY A 240 13.92 3.95 -22.18
C GLY A 240 13.92 4.87 -20.95
N LEU A 241 12.80 4.91 -20.22
CA LEU A 241 12.69 5.69 -18.98
C LEU A 241 13.68 5.23 -17.91
N LEU A 242 13.93 3.91 -17.78
CA LEU A 242 14.95 3.41 -16.84
C LEU A 242 16.37 3.81 -17.24
N VAL A 243 16.66 3.93 -18.54
CA VAL A 243 17.96 4.38 -19.04
C VAL A 243 18.13 5.89 -18.83
N GLU A 244 17.10 6.68 -19.15
CA GLU A 244 17.05 8.14 -18.92
C GLU A 244 17.36 8.46 -17.45
N ASP A 245 16.78 7.67 -16.54
CA ASP A 245 16.94 7.82 -15.10
C ASP A 245 18.20 7.12 -14.54
N ARG A 246 19.10 6.64 -15.42
CA ARG A 246 20.38 5.97 -15.11
C ARG A 246 20.26 4.72 -14.22
N LEU A 247 19.09 4.10 -14.20
CA LEU A 247 18.88 2.83 -13.52
C LEU A 247 19.44 1.67 -14.35
N LEU A 248 19.37 1.79 -15.68
CA LEU A 248 20.03 0.89 -16.63
C LEU A 248 21.20 1.59 -17.32
N ALA A 249 22.28 0.84 -17.55
CA ALA A 249 23.44 1.34 -18.28
C ALA A 249 23.18 1.47 -19.79
N SER A 250 22.34 0.59 -20.33
CA SER A 250 21.91 0.60 -21.72
C SER A 250 20.54 -0.05 -21.88
N ALA A 251 19.86 0.22 -22.99
CA ALA A 251 18.56 -0.36 -23.29
C ALA A 251 18.66 -1.88 -23.46
N ARG A 252 17.60 -2.57 -23.03
CA ARG A 252 17.39 -4.02 -23.18
C ARG A 252 16.26 -4.26 -24.17
N GLN A 253 16.25 -5.42 -24.82
CA GLN A 253 15.11 -5.78 -25.67
C GLN A 253 13.92 -6.16 -24.78
N PRO A 254 12.68 -5.69 -25.04
CA PRO A 254 11.51 -5.99 -24.23
C PRO A 254 11.27 -7.46 -23.90
N ALA A 255 11.54 -8.34 -24.88
CA ALA A 255 11.32 -9.78 -24.78
C ALA A 255 12.48 -10.54 -24.10
N GLN A 256 13.58 -9.87 -23.74
CA GLN A 256 14.67 -10.51 -23.01
C GLN A 256 14.25 -10.75 -21.55
N VAL A 257 14.71 -11.87 -21.02
CA VAL A 257 14.51 -12.27 -19.62
C VAL A 257 15.44 -11.50 -18.68
N VAL A 258 15.00 -11.25 -17.45
CA VAL A 258 15.77 -10.48 -16.47
C VAL A 258 16.64 -11.42 -15.60
N PRO A 259 17.98 -11.30 -15.64
CA PRO A 259 18.85 -12.04 -14.73
C PRO A 259 18.95 -11.36 -13.34
N TRP A 260 19.19 -12.14 -12.30
CA TRP A 260 19.25 -11.69 -10.90
C TRP A 260 20.25 -10.56 -10.65
N GLY A 261 21.43 -10.61 -11.29
CA GLY A 261 22.45 -9.57 -11.14
C GLY A 261 21.97 -8.19 -11.61
N GLU A 262 21.29 -8.14 -12.76
CA GLU A 262 20.75 -6.89 -13.29
C GLU A 262 19.49 -6.43 -12.54
N PHE A 263 18.63 -7.37 -12.17
CA PHE A 263 17.47 -7.09 -11.31
C PHE A 263 17.90 -6.39 -10.02
N ALA A 264 18.88 -6.96 -9.30
CA ALA A 264 19.38 -6.41 -8.06
C ALA A 264 20.06 -5.04 -8.25
N THR A 265 20.84 -4.89 -9.32
CA THR A 265 21.50 -3.62 -9.68
C THR A 265 20.47 -2.50 -9.84
N VAL A 266 19.42 -2.72 -10.64
CA VAL A 266 18.37 -1.71 -10.89
C VAL A 266 17.65 -1.35 -9.60
N LEU A 267 17.30 -2.35 -8.78
CA LEU A 267 16.57 -2.12 -7.53
C LEU A 267 17.43 -1.36 -6.50
N ASN A 268 18.73 -1.67 -6.39
CA ASN A 268 19.64 -0.96 -5.49
C ASN A 268 19.90 0.48 -5.94
N ARG A 269 19.99 0.73 -7.25
CA ARG A 269 20.07 2.10 -7.80
C ARG A 269 18.80 2.88 -7.52
N LEU A 270 17.63 2.26 -7.70
CA LEU A 270 16.34 2.87 -7.35
C LEU A 270 16.26 3.25 -5.87
N ARG A 271 16.91 2.46 -5.01
CA ARG A 271 17.06 2.68 -3.56
C ARG A 271 18.11 3.74 -3.18
N GLN A 272 18.67 4.47 -4.15
CA GLN A 272 19.72 5.49 -3.96
C GLN A 272 21.00 4.97 -3.30
N ARG A 273 21.40 3.72 -3.59
CA ARG A 273 22.72 3.20 -3.23
C ARG A 273 23.72 3.56 -4.33
N SER A 274 24.94 3.96 -3.94
CA SER A 274 25.99 4.48 -4.83
C SER A 274 26.02 3.79 -6.20
N VAL A 275 25.77 4.57 -7.26
CA VAL A 275 25.69 4.10 -8.65
C VAL A 275 27.07 3.92 -9.27
N GLU A 276 28.14 4.28 -8.56
CA GLU A 276 29.51 4.17 -9.04
C GLU A 276 30.35 3.33 -8.07
N LYS A 277 30.71 2.13 -8.53
CA LYS A 277 31.92 1.43 -8.11
C LYS A 277 32.72 1.10 -9.39
N PRO A 278 34.04 1.28 -9.40
CA PRO A 278 34.87 0.74 -10.47
C PRO A 278 34.70 -0.79 -10.49
N GLY A 279 34.13 -1.33 -11.57
CA GLY A 279 33.80 -2.75 -11.74
C GLY A 279 32.38 -3.10 -11.28
N TRP A 280 31.49 -3.44 -12.23
CA TRP A 280 30.17 -3.98 -11.93
C TRP A 280 30.32 -5.37 -11.29
N ASP A 281 29.90 -5.50 -10.03
CA ASP A 281 29.89 -6.76 -9.28
C ASP A 281 28.45 -7.21 -9.02
N PRO A 282 27.86 -8.05 -9.89
CA PRO A 282 26.48 -8.45 -9.75
C PRO A 282 26.23 -9.39 -8.56
N ARG A 283 27.28 -10.03 -8.00
CA ARG A 283 27.14 -10.86 -6.80
C ARG A 283 26.94 -9.96 -5.58
N ALA A 284 27.75 -8.91 -5.45
CA ALA A 284 27.59 -7.92 -4.39
C ALA A 284 26.19 -7.25 -4.42
N GLU A 285 25.65 -6.99 -5.61
CA GLU A 285 24.30 -6.42 -5.75
C GLU A 285 23.19 -7.33 -5.17
N VAL A 286 23.28 -8.64 -5.43
CA VAL A 286 22.34 -9.63 -4.87
C VAL A 286 22.51 -9.74 -3.34
N GLU A 287 23.75 -9.76 -2.85
CA GLU A 287 24.05 -9.82 -1.41
C GLU A 287 23.49 -8.61 -0.65
N LEU A 288 23.50 -7.42 -1.27
CA LEU A 288 22.88 -6.23 -0.70
C LEU A 288 21.38 -6.40 -0.46
N LEU A 289 20.65 -7.06 -1.38
CA LEU A 289 19.22 -7.33 -1.17
C LEU A 289 18.96 -8.27 0.01
N ILE A 290 19.84 -9.24 0.24
CA ILE A 290 19.75 -10.18 1.36
C ILE A 290 20.02 -9.46 2.68
N ARG A 291 21.08 -8.66 2.72
CA ARG A 291 21.47 -7.88 3.90
C ARG A 291 20.32 -7.01 4.41
N ASP A 292 19.48 -6.52 3.51
CA ASP A 292 18.34 -5.67 3.87
C ASP A 292 17.02 -6.42 4.03
N GLY A 293 17.05 -7.76 4.00
CA GLY A 293 15.86 -8.60 4.17
C GLY A 293 14.89 -8.56 2.98
N LEU A 294 15.29 -8.05 1.82
CA LEU A 294 14.46 -8.08 0.61
C LEU A 294 14.50 -9.45 -0.06
N LEU A 295 15.61 -10.16 0.06
CA LEU A 295 15.82 -11.52 -0.45
C LEU A 295 16.20 -12.45 0.70
N VAL A 296 15.68 -13.69 0.70
CA VAL A 296 15.90 -14.65 1.81
C VAL A 296 17.08 -15.59 1.60
N SER A 297 17.53 -15.75 0.35
CA SER A 297 18.59 -16.69 -0.01
C SER A 297 19.37 -16.17 -1.20
N VAL A 298 20.66 -16.53 -1.27
CA VAL A 298 21.52 -16.18 -2.42
C VAL A 298 20.92 -16.70 -3.73
N ARG A 299 21.07 -15.88 -4.76
CA ARG A 299 20.71 -16.20 -6.15
C ARG A 299 21.95 -16.01 -7.01
N GLU A 300 22.23 -16.98 -7.87
CA GLU A 300 23.33 -16.84 -8.81
C GLU A 300 23.03 -15.68 -9.77
N PRO A 301 23.99 -14.75 -10.02
CA PRO A 301 23.73 -13.57 -10.83
C PRO A 301 23.14 -13.83 -12.22
N GLY A 302 23.49 -14.95 -12.85
CA GLY A 302 22.98 -15.35 -14.16
C GLY A 302 21.65 -16.12 -14.13
N ALA A 303 21.15 -16.49 -12.95
CA ALA A 303 19.84 -17.13 -12.83
C ALA A 303 18.73 -16.15 -13.20
N LEU A 304 17.64 -16.67 -13.77
CA LEU A 304 16.51 -15.86 -14.22
C LEU A 304 15.55 -15.57 -13.07
N VAL A 305 15.00 -14.37 -13.05
CA VAL A 305 13.96 -13.98 -12.10
C VAL A 305 12.60 -14.45 -12.61
N ASN A 306 11.83 -15.09 -11.76
CA ASN A 306 10.41 -15.39 -12.03
C ASN A 306 9.48 -14.37 -11.37
N TRP A 307 8.21 -14.37 -11.79
CA TRP A 307 7.20 -13.45 -11.27
C TRP A 307 6.95 -13.58 -9.76
N GLY A 308 7.03 -14.79 -9.21
CA GLY A 308 6.86 -15.01 -7.77
C GLY A 308 7.97 -14.36 -6.94
N GLU A 309 9.21 -14.54 -7.38
CA GLU A 309 10.39 -13.91 -6.78
C GLU A 309 10.38 -12.40 -6.93
N PHE A 310 10.08 -11.92 -8.15
CA PHE A 310 9.95 -10.51 -8.45
C PHE A 310 8.94 -9.83 -7.53
N ALA A 311 7.72 -10.40 -7.45
CA ALA A 311 6.66 -9.83 -6.63
C ALA A 311 7.03 -9.85 -5.14
N THR A 312 7.64 -10.94 -4.67
CA THR A 312 8.12 -11.04 -3.28
C THR A 312 9.12 -9.92 -2.96
N VAL A 313 10.15 -9.75 -3.79
CA VAL A 313 11.18 -8.74 -3.55
C VAL A 313 10.61 -7.33 -3.69
N LEU A 314 9.77 -7.09 -4.70
CA LEU A 314 9.18 -5.77 -4.93
C LEU A 314 8.25 -5.37 -3.78
N ASN A 315 7.40 -6.27 -3.30
CA ASN A 315 6.54 -6.00 -2.15
C ASN A 315 7.36 -5.71 -0.89
N ARG A 316 8.44 -6.43 -0.64
CA ARG A 316 9.35 -6.12 0.47
C ARG A 316 10.01 -4.75 0.28
N TYR A 317 10.44 -4.41 -0.93
CA TYR A 317 11.01 -3.10 -1.22
C TYR A 317 10.01 -1.96 -0.96
N LEU A 318 8.74 -2.16 -1.30
CA LEU A 318 7.71 -1.16 -1.14
C LEU A 318 7.24 -1.01 0.32
N TYR A 319 7.35 -2.08 1.12
CA TYR A 319 6.56 -2.19 2.36
C TYR A 319 7.33 -2.63 3.61
N ASN A 320 8.60 -3.04 3.52
CA ASN A 320 9.50 -3.25 4.67
C ASN A 320 10.41 -2.04 4.88
#